data_AF-A0A527U5U7-F1
#
_entry.id   AF-A0A527U5U7-F1
#
_cell.length_a   1.000
_cell.length_b   1.000
_cell.length_c   1.000
_cell.angle_alpha   90.00
_cell.angle_beta   90.00
_cell.angle_gamma   90.00
#
_symmetry.space_group_name_H-M   'P 1'
#
loop_
_entity.id
_entity.type
_entity.pdbx_description
1 polymer ?
#
loop_
_entity_poly.entity_id
_entity_poly.type
_entity_poly.pdbx_seq_one_letter_code
_entity_poly.pdbx_strand_id
1 'polypeptide(L)'
;MLPSAKIHLLCLAAMLVAATAVPAAAEEWQRPTAHGGEISRSVSRDGGVYTGSTTRTGPNGGTYTSSSKCVTGVVDRCARSYSGTGPDGQSFSGKRVSARGPFRGRSAGSFTGPDGNTAFGFRRWRR
;
A
#
# COMPACT_ATOMS: atom_id res chain seq x y z
N MET A 1 -35.82 -33.99 22.52
CA MET A 1 -36.18 -32.91 21.58
C MET A 1 -35.75 -31.59 22.20
N LEU A 2 -34.65 -30.99 21.76
CA LEU A 2 -34.25 -29.67 22.28
C LEU A 2 -35.23 -28.62 21.75
N PRO A 3 -35.76 -27.71 22.61
CA PRO A 3 -36.69 -26.68 22.16
C PRO A 3 -36.00 -25.73 21.18
N SER A 4 -36.69 -25.40 20.09
CA SER A 4 -36.21 -24.62 18.94
C SER A 4 -35.45 -23.33 19.33
N ALA A 5 -35.86 -22.67 20.43
CA ALA A 5 -35.21 -21.47 20.94
C ALA A 5 -33.72 -21.64 21.34
N LYS A 6 -33.31 -22.84 21.78
CA LYS A 6 -31.92 -23.12 22.18
C LYS A 6 -30.99 -23.27 20.97
N ILE A 7 -31.53 -23.72 19.83
CA ILE A 7 -30.77 -23.91 18.58
C ILE A 7 -30.43 -22.55 17.96
N HIS A 8 -31.38 -21.60 17.99
CA HIS A 8 -31.15 -20.24 17.49
C HIS A 8 -30.10 -19.48 18.31
N LEU A 9 -30.09 -19.63 19.64
CA LEU A 9 -29.06 -19.02 20.48
C LEU A 9 -27.66 -19.62 20.21
N LEU A 10 -27.57 -20.93 19.98
CA LEU A 10 -26.32 -21.60 19.61
C LEU A 10 -25.80 -21.14 18.24
N CYS A 11 -26.68 -20.95 17.24
CA CYS A 11 -26.29 -20.41 15.94
C CYS A 11 -25.87 -18.94 16.01
N LEU A 12 -26.52 -18.12 16.83
CA LEU A 12 -26.12 -16.72 17.06
C LEU A 12 -24.77 -16.62 17.78
N ALA A 13 -24.52 -17.48 18.77
CA ALA A 13 -23.23 -17.56 19.44
C ALA A 13 -22.12 -18.03 18.50
N ALA A 14 -22.39 -19.01 17.64
CA ALA A 14 -21.44 -19.49 16.64
C ALA A 14 -21.11 -18.42 15.57
N MET A 15 -22.10 -17.62 15.15
CA MET A 15 -21.86 -16.50 14.24
C MET A 15 -21.11 -15.34 14.91
N LEU A 16 -21.29 -15.10 16.21
CA LEU A 16 -20.51 -14.09 16.95
C LEU A 16 -19.04 -14.48 17.10
N VAL A 17 -18.74 -15.77 17.29
CA VAL A 17 -17.36 -16.28 17.39
C VAL A 17 -16.65 -16.29 16.02
N ALA A 18 -17.39 -16.46 14.92
CA ALA A 18 -16.83 -16.37 13.57
C ALA A 18 -16.55 -14.92 13.11
N ALA A 19 -17.04 -13.91 13.84
CA ALA A 19 -16.86 -12.50 13.51
C ALA A 19 -15.61 -11.86 14.16
N THR A 20 -14.92 -12.55 15.05
CA THR A 20 -13.71 -12.01 15.69
C THR A 20 -12.47 -12.34 14.87
N ALA A 21 -11.92 -11.30 14.26
CA ALA A 21 -10.59 -11.22 13.66
C ALA A 21 -10.38 -12.02 12.36
N VAL A 22 -10.89 -11.46 11.26
CA VAL A 22 -10.10 -11.50 10.02
C VAL A 22 -8.95 -10.52 10.27
N PRO A 23 -7.69 -10.95 10.46
CA PRO A 23 -6.59 -10.00 10.42
C PRO A 23 -6.69 -9.30 9.07
N ALA A 24 -6.68 -7.97 9.07
CA ALA A 24 -6.64 -7.19 7.84
C ALA A 24 -5.43 -7.69 7.04
N ALA A 25 -5.70 -8.46 5.99
CA ALA A 25 -4.78 -9.40 5.39
C ALA A 25 -3.42 -8.73 5.14
N ALA A 26 -2.41 -9.17 5.89
CA ALA A 26 -1.05 -9.00 5.43
C ALA A 26 -0.97 -9.81 4.13
N GLU A 27 -0.85 -9.12 3.01
CA GLU A 27 -0.88 -9.72 1.68
C GLU A 27 0.53 -9.63 1.11
N GLU A 28 1.19 -10.77 1.03
CA GLU A 28 2.44 -10.94 0.30
C GLU A 28 2.16 -11.78 -0.94
N TRP A 29 2.56 -11.29 -2.11
CA TRP A 29 2.54 -12.11 -3.31
C TRP A 29 3.65 -11.71 -4.27
N GLN A 30 3.99 -12.67 -5.11
CA GLN A 30 4.96 -12.53 -6.17
C GLN A 30 4.38 -13.15 -7.43
N ARG A 31 4.51 -12.47 -8.57
CA ARG A 31 4.01 -12.98 -9.85
C ARG A 31 4.86 -12.52 -11.04
N PRO A 32 4.96 -13.32 -12.10
CA PRO A 32 5.59 -12.90 -13.35
C PRO A 32 4.72 -11.87 -14.09
N THR A 33 5.32 -11.09 -14.98
CA THR A 33 4.58 -10.18 -15.88
C THR A 33 4.41 -10.77 -17.28
N ALA A 34 3.38 -10.31 -18.00
CA ALA A 34 3.06 -10.81 -19.34
C ALA A 34 4.20 -10.64 -20.36
N HIS A 35 5.10 -9.68 -20.15
CA HIS A 35 6.22 -9.38 -21.04
C HIS A 35 7.58 -9.71 -20.42
N GLY A 36 7.61 -10.62 -19.43
CA GLY A 36 8.81 -11.02 -18.71
C GLY A 36 9.12 -10.14 -17.50
N GLY A 37 9.97 -10.64 -16.60
CA GLY A 37 10.20 -10.02 -15.31
C GLY A 37 9.14 -10.36 -14.27
N GLU A 38 9.15 -9.65 -13.15
CA GLU A 38 8.43 -10.02 -11.93
C GLU A 38 7.94 -8.82 -11.13
N ILE A 39 6.85 -9.01 -10.39
CA ILE A 39 6.37 -8.06 -9.38
C ILE A 39 6.21 -8.81 -8.07
N SER A 40 6.82 -8.30 -7.01
CA SER A 40 6.56 -8.69 -5.63
C SER A 40 5.90 -7.54 -4.88
N ARG A 41 4.96 -7.87 -3.99
CA ARG A 41 4.21 -6.89 -3.23
C ARG A 41 3.93 -7.42 -1.84
N SER A 42 4.25 -6.57 -0.87
CA SER A 42 3.91 -6.72 0.54
C SER A 42 2.94 -5.64 0.96
N VAL A 43 1.90 -6.00 1.70
CA VAL A 43 1.01 -5.05 2.37
C VAL A 43 0.76 -5.57 3.77
N SER A 44 0.76 -4.67 4.76
CA SER A 44 0.32 -4.99 6.11
C SER A 44 -0.57 -3.88 6.65
N ARG A 45 -1.45 -4.25 7.56
CA ARG A 45 -2.26 -3.30 8.31
C ARG A 45 -2.18 -3.61 9.79
N ASP A 46 -1.92 -2.58 10.58
CA ASP A 46 -1.99 -2.60 12.03
C ASP A 46 -2.87 -1.44 12.51
N GLY A 47 -4.09 -1.76 12.93
CA GLY A 47 -5.13 -0.78 13.25
C GLY A 47 -5.39 0.20 12.09
N GLY A 48 -5.20 1.49 12.35
CA GLY A 48 -5.31 2.57 11.36
C GLY A 48 -4.04 2.80 10.53
N VAL A 49 -2.99 2.01 10.71
CA VAL A 49 -1.72 2.13 10.00
C VAL A 49 -1.64 1.08 8.90
N TYR A 50 -1.27 1.51 7.71
CA TYR A 50 -1.09 0.67 6.52
C TYR A 50 0.34 0.83 6.06
N THR A 51 1.02 -0.26 5.82
CA THR A 51 2.32 -0.22 5.15
C THR A 51 2.29 -1.12 3.92
N GLY A 52 3.13 -0.81 2.94
CA GLY A 52 3.29 -1.70 1.82
C GLY A 52 4.55 -1.42 1.05
N SER A 53 5.13 -2.48 0.50
CA SER A 53 6.27 -2.45 -0.41
C SER A 53 5.87 -3.06 -1.74
N THR A 54 6.51 -2.62 -2.82
CA THR A 54 6.37 -3.24 -4.12
C THR A 54 7.69 -3.14 -4.83
N THR A 55 8.20 -4.28 -5.30
CA THR A 55 9.36 -4.37 -6.17
C THR A 55 8.92 -4.88 -7.52
N ARG A 56 9.44 -4.28 -8.59
CA ARG A 56 9.19 -4.66 -9.97
C ARG A 56 10.53 -4.83 -10.66
N THR A 57 10.76 -5.97 -11.27
CA THR A 57 11.94 -6.24 -12.08
C THR A 57 11.48 -6.46 -13.50
N GLY A 58 12.03 -5.68 -14.44
CA GLY A 58 11.75 -5.82 -15.86
C GLY A 58 12.54 -6.97 -16.50
N PRO A 59 12.15 -7.39 -17.72
CA PRO A 59 12.84 -8.46 -18.44
C PRO A 59 14.32 -8.14 -18.73
N ASN A 60 14.67 -6.86 -18.85
CA ASN A 60 16.03 -6.39 -19.12
C ASN A 60 16.80 -6.01 -17.83
N GLY A 61 16.41 -6.55 -16.67
CA GLY A 61 17.12 -6.33 -15.40
C GLY A 61 16.88 -5.00 -14.69
N GLY A 62 16.17 -4.05 -15.33
CA GLY A 62 15.77 -2.80 -14.67
C GLY A 62 14.85 -3.07 -13.47
N THR A 63 15.05 -2.35 -12.37
CA THR A 63 14.31 -2.54 -11.11
C THR A 63 13.62 -1.26 -10.66
N TYR A 64 12.48 -1.41 -10.01
CA TYR A 64 11.76 -0.33 -9.33
C TYR A 64 11.25 -0.85 -7.99
N THR A 65 11.59 -0.15 -6.91
CA THR A 65 11.14 -0.45 -5.56
C THR A 65 10.41 0.74 -5.00
N SER A 66 9.29 0.50 -4.34
CA SER A 66 8.55 1.53 -3.63
C SER A 66 8.04 1.02 -2.30
N SER A 67 8.06 1.91 -1.31
CA SER A 67 7.51 1.66 0.00
C SER A 67 6.54 2.77 0.39
N SER A 68 5.58 2.43 1.22
CA SER A 68 4.56 3.36 1.69
C SER A 68 4.15 3.08 3.11
N LYS A 69 3.80 4.14 3.82
CA LYS A 69 3.15 4.10 5.13
C LYS A 69 2.03 5.12 5.13
N CYS A 70 0.82 4.69 5.45
CA CYS A 70 -0.35 5.54 5.58
C CYS A 70 -0.97 5.37 6.97
N VAL A 71 -1.53 6.45 7.50
CA VAL A 71 -2.33 6.45 8.72
C VAL A 71 -3.70 7.01 8.37
N THR A 72 -4.74 6.23 8.62
CA THR A 72 -6.13 6.62 8.37
C THR A 72 -6.68 7.48 9.49
N GLY A 73 -7.60 8.38 9.14
CA GLY A 73 -8.34 9.20 10.09
C GLY A 73 -9.27 10.18 9.36
N VAL A 74 -9.71 11.25 10.02
CA VAL A 74 -10.47 12.34 9.34
C VAL A 74 -9.67 12.91 8.16
N VAL A 75 -8.35 12.89 8.26
CA VAL A 75 -7.43 13.17 7.16
C VAL A 75 -6.44 12.02 7.07
N ASP A 76 -6.50 11.27 5.96
CA ASP A 76 -5.53 10.21 5.68
C ASP A 76 -4.17 10.83 5.38
N ARG A 77 -3.12 10.38 6.05
CA ARG A 77 -1.75 10.85 5.81
C ARG A 77 -0.91 9.71 5.29
N CYS A 78 -0.24 9.91 4.17
CA CYS A 78 0.65 8.90 3.58
C CYS A 78 2.04 9.48 3.34
N ALA A 79 3.05 8.66 3.57
CA ALA A 79 4.40 8.85 3.09
C ALA A 79 4.74 7.72 2.13
N ARG A 80 5.41 8.04 1.03
CA ARG A 80 5.90 7.08 0.04
C ARG A 80 7.33 7.42 -0.32
N SER A 81 8.14 6.40 -0.48
CA SER A 81 9.48 6.50 -1.08
C SER A 81 9.59 5.49 -2.20
N TYR A 82 10.38 5.82 -3.19
CA TYR A 82 10.64 4.93 -4.30
C TYR A 82 12.03 5.17 -4.86
N SER A 83 12.57 4.14 -5.50
CA SER A 83 13.79 4.20 -6.27
C SER A 83 13.71 3.20 -7.40
N GLY A 84 14.54 3.39 -8.42
CA GLY A 84 14.67 2.43 -9.48
C GLY A 84 15.99 2.59 -10.20
N THR A 85 16.38 1.53 -10.88
CA THR A 85 17.54 1.49 -11.76
C THR A 85 17.09 0.98 -13.12
N GLY A 86 17.35 1.75 -14.17
CA GLY A 86 17.10 1.33 -15.55
C GLY A 86 18.03 0.20 -15.98
N PRO A 87 17.73 -0.47 -17.12
CA PRO A 87 18.59 -1.50 -17.69
C PRO A 87 20.04 -1.01 -17.93
N ASP A 88 20.20 0.26 -18.25
CA ASP A 88 21.49 0.91 -18.54
C ASP A 88 22.21 1.40 -17.27
N GLY A 89 21.77 0.98 -16.07
CA GLY A 89 22.40 1.32 -14.79
C GLY A 89 22.06 2.71 -14.23
N GLN A 90 21.34 3.54 -14.98
CA GLN A 90 20.88 4.85 -14.52
C GLN A 90 19.87 4.70 -13.37
N SER A 91 20.07 5.41 -12.27
CA SER A 91 19.22 5.31 -11.08
C SER A 91 18.40 6.56 -10.83
N PHE A 92 17.25 6.42 -10.20
CA PHE A 92 16.44 7.54 -9.74
C PHE A 92 15.84 7.22 -8.38
N SER A 93 15.43 8.26 -7.65
CA SER A 93 14.71 8.10 -6.40
C SER A 93 13.73 9.23 -6.16
N GLY A 94 12.82 9.04 -5.22
CA GLY A 94 11.88 10.07 -4.84
C GLY A 94 11.16 9.77 -3.55
N LYS A 95 10.58 10.82 -2.99
CA LYS A 95 9.75 10.76 -1.78
C LYS A 95 8.53 11.63 -1.97
N ARG A 96 7.40 11.22 -1.41
CA ARG A 96 6.16 11.98 -1.46
C ARG A 96 5.38 11.80 -0.17
N VAL A 97 4.89 12.90 0.37
CA VAL A 97 3.92 12.94 1.45
C VAL A 97 2.59 13.48 0.95
N SER A 98 1.49 12.96 1.46
CA SER A 98 0.15 13.44 1.15
C SER A 98 -0.73 13.46 2.39
N ALA A 99 -1.69 14.39 2.38
CA ALA A 99 -2.77 14.48 3.34
C ALA A 99 -4.09 14.62 2.56
N ARG A 100 -5.01 13.67 2.73
CA ARG A 100 -6.28 13.60 2.02
C ARG A 100 -7.42 13.66 3.02
N GLY A 101 -8.11 14.79 3.08
CA GLY A 101 -9.33 14.96 3.87
C GLY A 101 -10.60 14.73 3.04
N PRO A 102 -11.78 14.91 3.65
CA PRO A 102 -13.07 14.75 2.98
C PRO A 102 -13.25 15.69 1.79
N PHE A 103 -12.85 16.96 1.92
CA PHE A 103 -13.12 18.01 0.91
C PHE A 103 -11.90 18.42 0.08
N ARG A 104 -10.69 18.24 0.63
CA ARG A 104 -9.45 18.73 0.03
C ARG A 104 -8.30 17.76 0.26
N GLY A 105 -7.33 17.81 -0.64
CA GLY A 105 -6.08 17.09 -0.48
C GLY A 105 -4.87 17.96 -0.81
N ARG A 106 -3.74 17.58 -0.23
CA ARG A 106 -2.43 18.17 -0.53
C ARG A 106 -1.36 17.08 -0.60
N SER A 107 -0.36 17.31 -1.42
CA SER A 107 0.85 16.50 -1.45
C SER A 107 2.07 17.37 -1.71
N ALA A 108 3.21 16.89 -1.22
CA ALA A 108 4.52 17.45 -1.52
C ALA A 108 5.49 16.29 -1.73
N GLY A 109 6.49 16.47 -2.57
CA GLY A 109 7.49 15.44 -2.81
C GLY A 109 8.71 15.95 -3.53
N SER A 110 9.69 15.07 -3.62
CA SER A 110 10.92 15.25 -4.37
C SER A 110 11.17 14.07 -5.30
N PHE A 111 11.91 14.34 -6.35
CA PHE A 111 12.39 13.34 -7.30
C PHE A 111 13.83 13.69 -7.67
N THR A 112 14.74 12.75 -7.53
CA THR A 112 16.13 12.85 -7.95
C THR A 112 16.32 11.93 -9.15
N GLY A 113 16.73 12.52 -10.27
CA GLY A 113 16.99 11.78 -11.51
C GLY A 113 18.41 11.21 -11.59
N PRO A 114 18.74 10.51 -12.69
CA PRO A 114 20.06 9.91 -12.94
C PRO A 114 21.23 10.87 -12.85
N ASP A 115 21.03 12.12 -13.25
CA ASP A 115 22.08 13.16 -13.22
C ASP A 115 22.27 13.78 -11.83
N GLY A 116 21.60 13.25 -10.79
CA GLY A 116 21.66 13.75 -9.41
C GLY A 116 20.82 15.00 -9.15
N ASN A 117 20.23 15.60 -10.19
CA ASN A 117 19.35 16.76 -10.05
C ASN A 117 18.05 16.39 -9.33
N THR A 118 17.68 17.18 -8.31
CA THR A 118 16.44 17.00 -7.54
C THR A 118 15.40 18.05 -7.90
N ALA A 119 14.22 17.60 -8.33
CA ALA A 119 13.04 18.43 -8.48
C ALA A 119 12.12 18.28 -7.27
N PHE A 120 11.49 19.38 -6.86
CA PHE A 120 10.48 19.42 -5.80
C PHE A 120 9.13 19.84 -6.37
N GLY A 121 8.06 19.28 -5.84
CA GLY A 121 6.71 19.61 -6.29
C GLY A 121 5.71 19.57 -5.16
N PHE A 122 4.72 20.45 -5.24
CA PHE A 122 3.55 20.46 -4.37
C PHE A 122 2.28 20.45 -5.22
N ARG A 123 1.23 19.80 -4.71
CA ARG A 123 -0.09 19.78 -5.35
C ARG A 123 -1.16 19.99 -4.29
N ARG A 124 -2.19 20.75 -4.64
CA ARG A 124 -3.43 20.88 -3.86
C ARG A 124 -4.60 20.55 -4.78
N TRP A 125 -5.62 19.91 -4.24
CA TRP A 125 -6.83 19.59 -5.01
C TRP A 125 -8.07 19.61 -4.10
N ARG A 126 -9.24 19.72 -4.74
CA ARG A 126 -10.56 19.60 -4.12
C ARG A 126 -11.22 18.31 -4.61
N ARG A 127 -12.11 17.72 -3.83
CA ARG A 127 -12.98 16.62 -4.28
C ARG A 127 -14.28 17.18 -4.83
#